data_AF-A0A3M3V7K8-F1
#
_entry.id   AF-A0A3M3V7K8-F1
#
_cell.length_a   1.000
_cell.length_b   1.000
_cell.length_c   1.000
_cell.angle_alpha   90.00
_cell.angle_beta   90.00
_cell.angle_gamma   90.00
#
_symmetry.space_group_name_H-M   'P 1'
#
loop_
_entity.id
_entity.type
_entity.pdbx_description
1 polymer ?
#
loop_
_entity_poly.entity_id
_entity_poly.type
_entity_poly.pdbx_seq_one_letter_code
_entity_poly.pdbx_strand_id
1 'polypeptide(L)'
;MHVHEKVTAIYNLLNVIGYKADSKLDRENRHVAAISDAAHAAIGTHAEILLSADRVFADKVRAIYEFLGVTTEVGLVVLVDGEIRLQAE
;
A
#
# COMPACT_ATOMS: atom_id res chain seq x y z
N MET A 1 3.06 18.66 7.57
CA MET A 1 2.82 17.20 7.57
C MET A 1 4.09 16.47 7.20
N HIS A 2 4.47 15.52 8.04
CA HIS A 2 5.49 14.52 7.75
C HIS A 2 5.03 13.62 6.60
N VAL A 3 5.98 12.93 5.95
CA VAL A 3 5.70 12.11 4.75
C VAL A 3 4.68 11.00 5.03
N HIS A 4 4.80 10.30 6.15
CA HIS A 4 3.85 9.25 6.56
C HIS A 4 2.42 9.77 6.77
N GLU A 5 2.25 11.01 7.28
CA GLU A 5 0.93 11.63 7.42
C GLU A 5 0.32 11.94 6.04
N LYS A 6 1.15 12.38 5.08
CA LYS A 6 0.72 12.61 3.70
C LYS A 6 0.30 11.30 3.02
N VAL A 7 1.03 10.21 3.24
CA VAL A 7 0.66 8.88 2.73
C VAL A 7 -0.70 8.47 3.24
N THR A 8 -0.96 8.54 4.55
CA THR A 8 -2.27 8.20 5.11
C THR A 8 -3.39 9.05 4.53
N ALA A 9 -3.17 10.36 4.37
CA ALA A 9 -4.15 11.27 3.79
C ALA A 9 -4.47 10.92 2.33
N ILE A 10 -3.45 10.69 1.50
CA ILE A 10 -3.64 10.32 0.09
C ILE A 10 -4.26 8.93 -0.01
N TYR A 11 -3.84 7.96 0.81
CA TYR A 11 -4.40 6.61 0.82
C TYR A 11 -5.92 6.63 1.02
N ASN A 12 -6.40 7.44 1.97
CA ASN A 12 -7.81 7.64 2.23
C ASN A 12 -8.51 8.43 1.12
N LEU A 13 -7.87 9.45 0.55
CA LEU A 13 -8.40 10.14 -0.62
C LEU A 13 -8.62 9.19 -1.80
N LEU A 14 -7.66 8.31 -2.08
CA LEU A 14 -7.74 7.29 -3.13
C LEU A 14 -8.90 6.31 -2.89
N ASN A 15 -9.15 5.94 -1.63
CA ASN A 15 -10.35 5.19 -1.25
C ASN A 15 -11.65 5.94 -1.60
N VAL A 16 -11.72 7.24 -1.28
CA VAL A 16 -12.91 8.07 -1.53
C VAL A 16 -13.20 8.23 -3.02
N ILE A 17 -12.17 8.43 -3.86
CA ILE A 17 -12.35 8.61 -5.31
C ILE A 17 -12.46 7.29 -6.08
N GLY A 18 -12.34 6.14 -5.40
CA GLY A 18 -12.48 4.82 -6.01
C GLY A 18 -11.22 4.27 -6.69
N TYR A 19 -10.05 4.91 -6.54
CA TYR A 19 -8.80 4.40 -7.09
C TYR A 19 -8.26 3.27 -6.20
N LYS A 20 -8.28 2.03 -6.72
CA LYS A 20 -7.81 0.84 -6.00
C LYS A 20 -8.36 0.79 -4.56
N ALA A 21 -9.63 1.16 -4.41
CA ALA A 21 -10.24 1.38 -3.11
C ALA A 21 -10.34 0.08 -2.31
N ASP A 22 -10.17 0.18 -0.99
CA ASP A 22 -10.32 -0.95 -0.09
C ASP A 22 -11.74 -1.51 -0.19
N SER A 23 -11.85 -2.83 -0.29
CA SER A 23 -13.11 -3.51 -0.54
C SER A 23 -13.82 -3.97 0.73
N LYS A 24 -15.15 -4.07 0.65
CA LYS A 24 -16.03 -4.63 1.70
C LYS A 24 -16.06 -3.81 3.00
N LEU A 25 -15.94 -2.48 2.90
CA LEU A 25 -16.02 -1.56 4.04
C LEU A 25 -17.42 -1.49 4.68
N ASP A 26 -18.40 -2.24 4.17
CA ASP A 26 -19.67 -2.53 4.85
C ASP A 26 -19.51 -3.43 6.08
N ARG A 27 -18.35 -4.09 6.24
CA ARG A 27 -18.06 -5.00 7.35
C ARG A 27 -17.07 -4.38 8.33
N GLU A 28 -17.38 -4.39 9.62
CA GLU A 28 -16.53 -3.77 10.66
C GLU A 28 -15.09 -4.28 10.65
N ASN A 29 -14.89 -5.59 10.45
CA ASN A 29 -13.54 -6.18 10.39
C ASN A 29 -12.69 -5.65 9.22
N ARG A 30 -13.34 -5.10 8.17
CA ARG A 30 -12.65 -4.50 7.02
C ARG A 30 -12.23 -3.06 7.30
N HIS A 31 -12.80 -2.38 8.29
CA HIS A 31 -12.30 -1.09 8.75
C HIS A 31 -10.93 -1.23 9.40
N VAL A 32 -10.77 -2.23 10.28
CA VAL A 32 -9.49 -2.54 10.92
C VAL A 32 -8.43 -2.90 9.87
N ALA A 33 -8.80 -3.73 8.88
CA ALA A 33 -7.90 -4.07 7.78
C ALA A 33 -7.48 -2.84 6.97
N ALA A 34 -8.43 -1.97 6.57
CA ALA A 34 -8.14 -0.75 5.82
C ALA A 34 -7.23 0.23 6.60
N ILE A 35 -7.46 0.39 7.91
CA ILE A 35 -6.60 1.20 8.78
C ILE A 35 -5.20 0.59 8.86
N SER A 36 -5.10 -0.74 8.97
CA SER A 36 -3.82 -1.46 8.99
C SER A 36 -3.06 -1.28 7.68
N ASP A 37 -3.73 -1.36 6.52
CA ASP A 37 -3.10 -1.16 5.22
C ASP A 37 -2.60 0.28 5.05
N ALA A 38 -3.42 1.27 5.42
CA ALA A 38 -3.00 2.68 5.41
C ALA A 38 -1.78 2.92 6.34
N ALA A 39 -1.77 2.32 7.52
CA ALA A 39 -0.64 2.40 8.45
C ALA A 39 0.61 1.70 7.91
N HIS A 40 0.46 0.53 7.27
CA HIS A 40 1.57 -0.19 6.63
C HIS A 40 2.20 0.65 5.52
N ALA A 41 1.39 1.27 4.65
CA ALA A 41 1.86 2.21 3.64
C ALA A 41 2.58 3.42 4.26
N ALA A 42 2.07 3.96 5.37
CA ALA A 42 2.67 5.12 6.04
C ALA A 42 4.03 4.78 6.67
N ILE A 43 4.12 3.66 7.41
CA ILE A 43 5.36 3.17 8.02
C ILE A 43 6.39 2.82 6.96
N GLY A 44 5.96 2.24 5.84
CA GLY A 44 6.82 1.86 4.72
C GLY A 44 7.67 3.01 4.17
N THR A 45 7.23 4.27 4.30
CA THR A 45 8.00 5.44 3.83
C THR A 45 9.38 5.60 4.49
N HIS A 46 9.60 4.90 5.61
CA HIS A 46 10.86 4.89 6.36
C HIS A 46 11.68 3.61 6.12
N ALA A 47 11.20 2.69 5.29
CA ALA A 47 11.89 1.46 4.94
C ALA A 47 12.62 1.61 3.59
N GLU A 48 13.60 0.73 3.36
CA GLU A 48 14.23 0.56 2.04
C GLU A 48 13.27 -0.13 1.07
N ILE A 49 12.55 -1.15 1.55
CA ILE A 49 11.60 -1.94 0.75
C ILE A 49 10.32 -2.17 1.56
N LEU A 50 9.16 -2.01 0.93
CA LEU A 50 7.85 -2.47 1.39
C LEU A 50 7.42 -3.68 0.56
N LEU A 51 7.04 -4.77 1.22
CA LEU A 51 6.62 -6.01 0.57
C LEU A 51 5.14 -6.30 0.83
N SER A 52 4.42 -6.72 -0.20
CA SER A 52 3.06 -7.21 -0.07
C SER A 52 2.76 -8.30 -1.08
N ALA A 53 1.88 -9.26 -0.74
CA ALA A 53 1.30 -10.21 -1.69
C ALA A 53 -0.02 -9.68 -2.30
N ASP A 54 -0.53 -8.55 -1.81
CA ASP A 54 -1.72 -7.90 -2.36
C ASP A 54 -1.30 -6.91 -3.45
N ARG A 55 -1.64 -7.24 -4.70
CA ARG A 55 -1.35 -6.40 -5.87
C ARG A 55 -2.09 -5.06 -5.83
N VAL A 56 -3.36 -5.04 -5.41
CA VAL A 56 -4.14 -3.80 -5.37
C VAL A 56 -3.51 -2.82 -4.39
N PHE A 57 -3.10 -3.33 -3.23
CA PHE A 57 -2.34 -2.55 -2.26
C PHE A 57 -1.00 -2.08 -2.81
N ALA A 58 -0.19 -2.98 -3.39
CA ALA A 58 1.13 -2.64 -3.93
C ALA A 58 1.04 -1.54 -4.99
N ASP A 59 0.14 -1.66 -5.97
CA ASP A 59 -0.08 -0.67 -7.03
C ASP A 59 -0.47 0.69 -6.42
N LYS A 60 -1.35 0.68 -5.42
CA LYS A 60 -1.83 1.90 -4.75
C LYS A 60 -0.70 2.60 -4.00
N VAL A 61 0.11 1.86 -3.25
CA VAL A 61 1.26 2.41 -2.51
C VAL A 61 2.32 2.94 -3.47
N ARG A 62 2.60 2.24 -4.58
CA ARG A 62 3.51 2.73 -5.64
C ARG A 62 3.08 4.10 -6.15
N ALA A 63 1.80 4.25 -6.52
CA ALA A 63 1.27 5.52 -7.00
C ALA A 63 1.42 6.66 -5.97
N ILE A 64 1.18 6.35 -4.68
CA ILE A 64 1.37 7.33 -3.60
C ILE A 64 2.84 7.71 -3.45
N TYR A 65 3.74 6.73 -3.44
CA TYR A 65 5.17 6.94 -3.25
C TYR A 65 5.79 7.70 -4.42
N GLU A 66 5.43 7.35 -5.65
CA GLU A 66 5.82 8.08 -6.86
C GLU A 66 5.38 9.54 -6.78
N PHE A 67 4.12 9.82 -6.43
CA PHE A 67 3.60 11.18 -6.31
C PHE A 67 4.33 12.00 -5.24
N LEU A 68 4.73 11.38 -4.12
CA LEU A 68 5.41 12.05 -3.01
C LEU A 68 6.94 12.08 -3.14
N GLY A 69 7.52 11.41 -4.14
CA GLY A 69 8.97 11.24 -4.26
C GLY A 69 9.59 10.40 -3.14
N VAL A 70 8.85 9.43 -2.61
CA VAL A 70 9.34 8.46 -1.61
C VAL A 70 10.19 7.41 -2.33
N THR A 71 11.41 7.17 -1.82
CA THR A 71 12.40 6.28 -2.45
C THR A 71 12.27 4.81 -2.06
N THR A 72 11.37 4.49 -1.13
CA THR A 72 11.10 3.10 -0.73
C THR A 72 10.62 2.29 -1.93
N GLU A 73 11.27 1.16 -2.18
CA GLU A 73 10.84 0.23 -3.23
C GLU A 73 9.61 -0.55 -2.77
N VAL A 74 8.61 -0.70 -3.64
CA VAL A 74 7.42 -1.50 -3.34
C VAL A 74 7.47 -2.79 -4.15
N GLY A 75 7.68 -3.91 -3.48
CA GLY A 75 7.78 -5.24 -4.09
C GLY A 75 6.50 -6.06 -3.95
N LEU A 76 6.05 -6.65 -5.06
CA LEU A 76 4.98 -7.64 -5.03
C LEU A 76 5.58 -9.03 -4.81
N VAL A 77 5.14 -9.69 -3.75
CA VAL A 77 5.55 -11.05 -3.40
C VAL A 77 4.66 -12.05 -4.13
N VAL A 78 5.28 -12.93 -4.92
CA VAL A 78 4.60 -14.02 -5.64
C VAL A 78 5.25 -15.37 -5.33
N LEU A 79 4.46 -16.44 -5.38
CA LEU A 79 4.97 -17.80 -5.28
C LEU A 79 5.10 -18.39 -6.69
N VAL A 80 6.31 -18.76 -7.10
CA VAL A 80 6.60 -19.35 -8.41
C VAL A 80 7.39 -20.63 -8.17
N ASP A 81 6.85 -21.78 -8.60
CA ASP A 81 7.47 -23.09 -8.46
C ASP A 81 7.90 -23.45 -7.01
N GLY A 82 7.15 -22.96 -6.02
CA GLY A 82 7.44 -23.16 -4.60
C GLY A 82 8.47 -22.18 -4.02
N GLU A 83 8.99 -21.25 -4.82
CA GLU A 83 9.92 -20.20 -4.39
C GLU A 83 9.20 -18.86 -4.22
N ILE A 84 9.59 -18.11 -3.18
CA ILE A 84 9.16 -16.73 -2.99
C ILE A 84 9.98 -15.84 -3.92
N ARG A 85 9.32 -15.14 -4.83
CA ARG A 85 9.95 -14.19 -5.74
C ARG A 85 9.33 -12.81 -5.59
N LEU A 86 10.17 -11.80 -5.77
CA LEU A 86 9.73 -10.42 -5.90
C LEU A 86 9.49 -10.15 -7.38
N GLN A 87 8.26 -9.77 -7.72
CA GLN A 87 7.96 -9.28 -9.06
C GLN A 87 8.31 -7.78 -9.10
N ALA A 88 9.40 -7.46 -9.79
CA ALA A 88 9.69 -6.11 -10.24
C ALA A 88 8.72 -5.75 -11.38
N GLU A 89 8.25 -4.51 -11.40
CA GLU A 89 7.50 -3.93 -12.53
C GLU A 89 8.44 -3.32 -13.57
#